data_AF-A0A164KW32-F1
#
_entry.id   AF-A0A164KW32-F1
#
_cell.length_a   1.000
_cell.length_b   1.000
_cell.length_c   1.000
_cell.angle_alpha   90.00
_cell.angle_beta   90.00
_cell.angle_gamma   90.00
#
_symmetry.space_group_name_H-M   'P 1'
#
loop_
_entity.id
_entity.type
_entity.pdbx_description
1 polymer ?
#
loop_
_entity_poly.entity_id
_entity_poly.type
_entity_poly.pdbx_seq_one_letter_code
_entity_poly.pdbx_strand_id
1 'polypeptide(L)'
;MFNPQAFLVEAVSSGELKRIRVALSTYLTKNPTNDGGEITNALNYVQKNFNEELWEMQDERKLEKDASKWTKAYLADLKSDLRNNFSKERFNHILEVGKVVHQKKKSTHMDNQPERVLQKTTKSETTRKVSVNRSRISKKGQLVISGILVAVAAAAVVYLMKE
;
A
#
# COMPACT_ATOMS: atom_id res chain seq x y z
N MET A 1 22.55 -10.44 -0.53
CA MET A 1 22.23 -10.45 0.90
C MET A 1 21.15 -9.39 1.14
N PHE A 2 20.09 -9.70 1.89
CA PHE A 2 19.02 -8.72 2.18
C PHE A 2 19.55 -7.67 3.16
N ASN A 3 19.25 -6.39 2.89
CA ASN A 3 19.55 -5.29 3.80
C ASN A 3 18.22 -4.74 4.37
N PRO A 4 17.91 -4.95 5.66
CA PRO A 4 16.69 -4.42 6.28
C PRO A 4 16.68 -2.88 6.28
N GLN A 5 15.48 -2.29 6.25
CA GLN A 5 15.33 -0.85 6.38
C GLN A 5 15.70 -0.40 7.80
N ALA A 6 16.22 0.82 7.94
CA ALA A 6 16.73 1.32 9.22
C ALA A 6 15.70 1.23 10.37
N PHE A 7 14.43 1.54 10.10
CA PHE A 7 13.36 1.46 11.11
C PHE A 7 13.10 0.02 11.59
N LEU A 8 13.34 -0.99 10.76
CA LEU A 8 13.20 -2.40 11.16
C LEU A 8 14.38 -2.82 12.05
N VAL A 9 15.59 -2.37 11.70
CA VAL A 9 16.79 -2.60 12.51
C VAL A 9 16.60 -1.97 13.88
N GLU A 10 16.21 -0.70 13.94
CA GLU A 10 15.96 0.01 15.21
C GLU A 10 14.88 -0.68 16.05
N ALA A 11 13.76 -1.09 15.43
CA ALA A 11 12.68 -1.79 16.12
C ALA A 11 13.17 -3.11 16.74
N VAL A 12 13.92 -3.92 16.00
CA VAL A 12 14.47 -5.18 16.50
C VAL A 12 15.51 -4.94 17.59
N SER A 13 16.43 -3.99 17.40
CA SER A 13 17.45 -3.64 18.40
C SER A 13 16.87 -3.09 19.71
N SER A 14 15.73 -2.40 19.64
CA SER A 14 15.03 -1.90 20.83
C SER A 14 14.30 -3.00 21.62
N GLY A 15 14.08 -4.18 21.03
CA GLY A 15 13.25 -5.24 21.62
C GLY A 15 11.76 -4.90 21.73
N GLU A 16 11.30 -3.74 21.25
CA GLU A 16 9.92 -3.33 21.36
C GLU A 16 9.03 -4.06 20.34
N LEU A 17 8.35 -5.13 20.78
CA LEU A 17 7.43 -5.95 19.97
C LEU A 17 6.45 -5.10 19.13
N LYS A 18 5.87 -4.06 19.73
CA LYS A 18 4.94 -3.15 19.03
C LYS A 18 5.60 -2.45 17.84
N ARG A 19 6.84 -1.97 17.99
CA ARG A 19 7.60 -1.34 16.89
C ARG A 19 7.93 -2.34 15.79
N ILE A 20 8.28 -3.57 16.16
CA ILE A 20 8.57 -4.64 15.20
C ILE A 20 7.33 -4.94 14.34
N ARG A 21 6.16 -5.07 14.97
CA ARG A 21 4.88 -5.29 14.27
C ARG A 21 4.51 -4.12 13.35
N VAL A 22 4.74 -2.89 13.78
CA VAL A 22 4.56 -1.68 12.93
C VAL A 22 5.52 -1.69 11.74
N ALA A 23 6.78 -2.05 11.96
CA ALA A 23 7.78 -2.14 10.91
C ALA A 23 7.37 -3.17 9.84
N LEU A 24 7.00 -4.39 10.24
CA LEU A 24 6.51 -5.42 9.32
C LEU A 24 5.23 -4.98 8.58
N SER A 25 4.30 -4.32 9.27
CA SER A 25 3.08 -3.75 8.65
C SER A 25 3.39 -2.68 7.60
N THR A 26 4.51 -1.97 7.75
CA THR A 26 4.97 -0.96 6.78
C THR A 26 5.42 -1.64 5.48
N TYR A 27 6.13 -2.76 5.55
CA TYR A 27 6.48 -3.56 4.38
C TYR A 27 5.23 -4.09 3.65
N LEU A 28 4.24 -4.62 4.39
CA LEU A 28 2.95 -5.05 3.83
C LEU A 28 2.19 -3.90 3.16
N THR A 29 2.28 -2.70 3.72
CA THR A 29 1.62 -1.52 3.17
C THR A 29 2.25 -1.11 1.85
N LYS A 30 3.59 -1.06 1.80
CA LYS A 30 4.39 -0.71 0.63
C LYS A 30 4.18 -1.68 -0.53
N ASN A 31 4.26 -2.99 -0.27
CA ASN A 31 4.16 -4.00 -1.32
C ASN A 31 3.43 -5.27 -0.84
N PRO A 32 2.08 -5.25 -0.76
CA PRO A 32 1.32 -6.38 -0.25
C PRO A 32 1.40 -7.64 -1.14
N THR A 33 1.98 -7.56 -2.34
CA THR A 33 2.19 -8.74 -3.20
C THR A 33 3.41 -9.56 -2.80
N ASN A 34 4.33 -8.95 -2.04
CA ASN A 34 5.68 -9.45 -1.79
C ASN A 34 6.48 -9.74 -3.07
N ASP A 35 6.18 -9.06 -4.18
CA ASP A 35 7.03 -9.07 -5.37
C ASP A 35 8.47 -8.67 -4.99
N GLY A 36 9.45 -9.51 -5.29
CA GLY A 36 10.86 -9.31 -4.89
C GLY A 36 11.21 -9.79 -3.47
N GLY A 37 10.26 -10.32 -2.70
CA GLY A 37 10.53 -11.04 -1.45
C GLY A 37 10.91 -10.17 -0.24
N GLU A 38 10.79 -8.84 -0.32
CA GLU A 38 11.16 -7.93 0.77
C GLU A 38 10.46 -8.27 2.10
N ILE A 39 9.18 -8.64 2.08
CA ILE A 39 8.42 -8.96 3.31
C ILE A 39 8.92 -10.26 3.92
N THR A 40 9.17 -11.29 3.10
CA THR A 40 9.71 -12.58 3.58
C THR A 40 11.09 -12.38 4.19
N ASN A 41 11.95 -11.58 3.54
CA ASN A 41 13.27 -11.31 4.05
C ASN A 41 13.25 -10.49 5.35
N ALA A 42 12.35 -9.50 5.45
CA ALA A 42 12.13 -8.73 6.68
C ALA A 42 11.62 -9.62 7.82
N LEU A 43 10.67 -10.51 7.56
CA LEU A 43 10.16 -11.45 8.55
C LEU A 43 11.26 -12.43 9.02
N ASN A 44 12.03 -12.99 8.08
CA ASN A 44 13.17 -13.86 8.41
C ASN A 44 14.23 -13.12 9.25
N TYR A 45 14.47 -11.84 8.98
CA TYR A 45 15.37 -11.02 9.79
C TYR A 45 14.85 -10.87 11.22
N VAL A 46 13.57 -10.55 11.41
CA VAL A 46 12.94 -10.47 12.74
C VAL A 46 13.08 -11.81 13.46
N GLN A 47 12.67 -12.92 12.84
CA GLN A 47 12.70 -14.25 13.47
C GLN A 47 14.10 -14.72 13.88
N LYS A 48 15.15 -14.22 13.23
CA LYS A 48 16.54 -14.55 13.57
C LYS A 48 17.11 -13.70 14.72
N ASN A 49 16.55 -12.53 14.95
CA ASN A 49 17.14 -11.51 15.85
C ASN A 49 16.22 -11.12 17.01
N PHE A 50 14.97 -11.56 17.00
CA PHE A 50 13.97 -11.32 18.03
C PHE A 50 13.51 -12.67 18.59
N ASN A 51 13.73 -12.88 19.89
CA ASN A 51 13.60 -14.19 20.54
C ASN A 51 12.26 -14.40 21.26
N GLU A 52 11.32 -13.47 21.12
CA GLU A 52 9.99 -13.57 21.74
C GLU A 52 8.90 -13.89 20.71
N GLU A 53 7.70 -14.19 21.22
CA GLU A 53 6.54 -14.50 20.39
C GLU A 53 6.12 -13.28 19.55
N LEU A 54 6.27 -13.41 18.23
CA LEU A 54 5.88 -12.36 17.29
C LEU A 54 4.36 -12.31 17.09
N TRP A 55 3.71 -13.48 17.07
CA TRP A 55 2.34 -13.62 16.60
C TRP A 55 1.35 -13.61 17.73
N GLU A 56 0.19 -13.02 17.47
CA GLU A 56 -0.97 -13.17 18.33
C GLU A 56 -1.83 -14.33 17.83
N MET A 57 -2.60 -14.93 18.72
CA MET A 57 -3.67 -15.84 18.31
C MET A 57 -4.67 -15.06 17.45
N GLN A 58 -5.10 -15.66 16.34
CA GLN A 58 -6.14 -15.10 15.49
C GLN A 58 -7.43 -14.90 16.29
N ASP A 59 -8.00 -13.69 16.17
CA ASP A 59 -9.28 -13.37 16.79
C ASP A 59 -10.50 -13.84 15.98
N GLU A 60 -11.70 -13.59 16.49
CA GLU A 60 -12.96 -14.07 15.92
C GLU A 60 -13.33 -13.40 14.57
N ARG A 61 -12.60 -12.36 14.14
CA ARG A 61 -12.83 -11.68 12.87
C ARG A 61 -12.47 -12.62 11.72
N LYS A 62 -13.49 -13.07 11.00
CA LYS A 62 -13.39 -14.03 9.89
C LYS A 62 -12.56 -13.48 8.73
N LEU A 63 -11.77 -14.36 8.12
CA LEU A 63 -11.06 -14.10 6.87
C LEU A 63 -11.92 -14.60 5.70
N GLU A 64 -12.32 -13.70 4.79
CA GLU A 64 -13.08 -14.05 3.59
C GLU A 64 -12.25 -14.97 2.70
N LYS A 65 -12.81 -16.12 2.34
CA LYS A 65 -12.14 -17.18 1.56
C LYS A 65 -12.48 -17.11 0.08
N ASP A 66 -13.58 -16.47 -0.28
CA ASP A 66 -13.98 -16.27 -1.66
C ASP A 66 -13.15 -15.14 -2.31
N ALA A 67 -12.22 -15.53 -3.19
CA ALA A 67 -11.33 -14.62 -3.90
C ALA A 67 -12.06 -13.65 -4.86
N SER A 68 -13.31 -13.93 -5.23
CA SER A 68 -14.12 -12.99 -6.01
C SER A 68 -14.42 -11.71 -5.23
N LYS A 69 -14.58 -11.84 -3.90
CA LYS A 69 -14.85 -10.73 -2.95
C LYS A 69 -13.60 -10.01 -2.48
N TRP A 70 -12.40 -10.49 -2.84
CA TRP A 70 -11.16 -9.83 -2.52
C TRP A 70 -11.00 -8.55 -3.36
N THR A 71 -11.29 -7.42 -2.71
CA THR A 71 -11.21 -6.07 -3.28
C THR A 71 -10.08 -5.26 -2.63
N LYS A 72 -9.79 -4.08 -3.18
CA LYS A 72 -8.86 -3.12 -2.56
C LYS A 72 -9.35 -2.65 -1.19
N ALA A 73 -10.66 -2.46 -1.02
CA ALA A 73 -11.26 -2.09 0.25
C ALA A 73 -11.03 -3.20 1.28
N TYR A 74 -11.32 -4.45 0.91
CA TYR A 74 -11.07 -5.60 1.79
C TYR A 74 -9.59 -5.73 2.19
N LEU A 75 -8.66 -5.49 1.25
CA LEU A 75 -7.23 -5.46 1.56
C LEU A 75 -6.87 -4.34 2.56
N ALA A 76 -7.51 -3.18 2.47
CA ALA A 76 -7.30 -2.08 3.41
C ALA A 76 -7.84 -2.43 4.80
N ASP A 77 -9.01 -3.06 4.88
CA ASP A 77 -9.60 -3.54 6.14
C ASP A 77 -8.68 -4.55 6.83
N LEU A 78 -8.15 -5.53 6.07
CA LEU A 78 -7.20 -6.50 6.62
C LEU A 78 -5.95 -5.85 7.22
N LYS A 79 -5.39 -4.82 6.55
CA LYS A 79 -4.24 -4.07 7.05
C LYS A 79 -4.58 -3.28 8.31
N SER A 80 -5.78 -2.70 8.37
CA SER A 80 -6.27 -2.02 9.58
C SER A 80 -6.43 -3.02 10.73
N ASP A 81 -7.05 -4.16 10.46
CA ASP A 81 -7.29 -5.19 11.46
C ASP A 81 -6.00 -5.79 12.01
N LEU A 82 -4.97 -5.96 11.18
CA LEU A 82 -3.65 -6.47 11.58
C LEU A 82 -2.99 -5.59 12.64
N ARG A 83 -3.29 -4.29 12.67
CA ARG A 83 -2.80 -3.39 13.73
C ARG A 83 -3.42 -3.68 15.10
N ASN A 84 -4.61 -4.30 15.12
CA ASN A 84 -5.35 -4.62 16.34
C ASN A 84 -5.12 -6.08 16.77
N ASN A 85 -4.81 -6.97 15.84
CA ASN A 85 -4.48 -8.38 16.10
C ASN A 85 -3.43 -8.83 15.07
N PHE A 86 -2.16 -8.86 15.48
CA PHE A 86 -1.04 -9.22 14.62
C PHE A 86 -0.86 -10.73 14.55
N SER A 87 -1.85 -11.42 13.99
CA SER A 87 -1.83 -12.86 13.81
C SER A 87 -1.10 -13.27 12.53
N LYS A 88 -0.55 -14.49 12.55
CA LYS A 88 0.14 -15.07 11.40
C LYS A 88 -0.82 -15.34 10.24
N GLU A 89 -2.03 -15.78 10.55
CA GLU A 89 -3.09 -16.09 9.61
C GLU A 89 -3.49 -14.84 8.83
N ARG A 90 -3.73 -13.71 9.53
CA ARG A 90 -4.09 -12.44 8.89
C ARG A 90 -2.93 -11.86 8.09
N PHE A 91 -1.70 -11.93 8.61
CA PHE A 91 -0.50 -11.51 7.90
C PHE A 91 -0.36 -12.23 6.55
N ASN A 92 -0.51 -13.56 6.55
CA ASN A 92 -0.43 -14.37 5.34
C ASN A 92 -1.61 -14.08 4.40
N HIS A 93 -2.81 -13.92 4.93
CA HIS A 93 -4.00 -13.60 4.13
C HIS A 93 -3.85 -12.26 3.38
N ILE A 94 -3.20 -11.26 3.99
CA ILE A 94 -2.88 -10.00 3.31
C ILE A 94 -1.99 -10.23 2.08
N LEU A 95 -1.02 -11.15 2.17
CA LEU A 95 -0.15 -11.48 1.03
C LEU A 95 -0.93 -12.16 -0.10
N GLU A 96 -1.84 -13.06 0.23
CA GLU A 96 -2.71 -13.75 -0.73
C GLU A 96 -3.65 -12.78 -1.45
N VAL A 97 -4.40 -12.00 -0.66
CA VAL A 97 -5.32 -10.97 -1.17
C VAL A 97 -4.55 -9.91 -1.97
N GLY A 98 -3.37 -9.51 -1.48
CA GLY A 98 -2.48 -8.57 -2.14
C GLY A 98 -2.15 -8.99 -3.58
N LYS A 99 -1.74 -10.24 -3.79
CA LYS A 99 -1.45 -10.78 -5.12
C LYS A 99 -2.67 -10.72 -6.05
N VAL A 100 -3.83 -11.18 -5.59
CA VAL A 100 -5.06 -11.21 -6.42
C VAL A 100 -5.51 -9.82 -6.81
N VAL A 101 -5.56 -8.88 -5.85
CA VAL A 101 -6.01 -7.50 -6.09
C VAL A 101 -5.11 -6.77 -7.09
N HIS A 102 -3.79 -7.04 -7.06
CA HIS A 102 -2.83 -6.41 -7.98
C HIS A 102 -2.76 -7.10 -9.34
N GLN A 103 -3.03 -8.41 -9.43
CA GLN A 103 -3.18 -9.12 -10.71
C GLN A 103 -4.43 -8.65 -11.48
N LYS A 104 -5.58 -8.52 -10.79
CA LYS A 104 -6.82 -7.96 -11.39
C LYS A 104 -6.59 -6.57 -12.01
N LYS A 105 -5.71 -5.76 -11.43
CA LYS A 105 -5.33 -4.45 -11.99
C LYS A 105 -4.57 -4.59 -13.33
N LYS A 106 -3.67 -5.56 -13.45
CA LYS A 106 -2.87 -5.76 -14.67
C LYS A 106 -3.76 -6.22 -15.84
N SER A 107 -4.73 -7.11 -15.60
CA SER A 107 -5.64 -7.59 -16.65
C SER A 107 -6.58 -6.48 -17.15
N THR A 108 -7.14 -5.64 -16.28
CA THR A 108 -8.04 -4.54 -16.71
C THR A 108 -7.34 -3.48 -17.58
N HIS A 109 -6.01 -3.35 -17.50
CA HIS A 109 -5.26 -2.41 -18.34
C HIS A 109 -4.78 -2.98 -19.67
N MET A 110 -4.86 -4.30 -19.90
CA MET A 110 -4.42 -4.92 -21.16
C MET A 110 -5.50 -5.00 -22.24
N ASP A 111 -6.78 -4.76 -21.91
CA ASP A 111 -7.90 -4.87 -22.87
C ASP A 111 -8.27 -3.56 -23.59
N ASN A 112 -7.60 -2.43 -23.32
CA ASN A 112 -7.91 -1.13 -23.93
C ASN A 112 -6.74 -0.53 -24.73
N GLN A 113 -6.10 -1.33 -25.60
CA GLN A 113 -5.38 -0.74 -26.74
C GLN A 113 -6.31 -0.72 -27.97
N PRO A 114 -6.70 0.46 -28.49
CA PRO A 114 -7.21 0.50 -29.85
C PRO A 114 -6.07 0.04 -30.78
N GLU A 115 -6.33 -1.04 -31.51
CA GLU A 115 -5.51 -1.53 -32.62
C GLU A 115 -5.17 -0.35 -33.54
N ARG A 116 -3.96 0.20 -33.42
CA ARG A 116 -3.42 1.10 -34.44
C ARG A 116 -3.05 0.22 -35.63
N VAL A 117 -3.98 0.09 -36.56
CA VAL A 117 -3.74 -0.44 -37.90
C VAL A 117 -2.55 0.33 -38.48
N LEU A 118 -1.43 -0.38 -38.66
CA LEU A 118 -0.21 0.12 -39.25
C LEU A 118 -0.46 0.33 -40.75
N GLN A 119 -0.97 1.50 -41.14
CA GLN A 119 -0.98 1.90 -42.54
C GLN A 119 0.45 2.26 -42.96
N LYS A 120 1.07 1.32 -43.66
CA LYS A 120 2.32 1.48 -44.39
C LYS A 120 2.01 2.25 -45.68
N THR A 121 2.31 3.54 -45.73
CA THR A 121 2.38 4.28 -47.00
C THR A 121 3.74 4.93 -47.19
N THR A 122 4.19 4.79 -48.42
CA THR A 122 5.51 5.00 -48.99
C THR A 122 5.93 6.47 -49.05
N LYS A 123 7.26 6.66 -48.94
CA LYS A 123 8.01 7.91 -49.07
C LYS A 123 7.63 8.74 -50.31
N SER A 124 7.59 10.07 -50.14
CA SER A 124 8.05 11.01 -51.16
C SER A 124 8.62 12.26 -50.47
N GLU A 125 9.88 12.58 -50.78
CA GLU A 125 10.57 13.81 -50.41
C GLU A 125 10.08 14.97 -51.27
N THR A 126 9.95 16.19 -50.69
CA THR A 126 10.30 17.47 -51.34
C THR A 126 10.28 18.63 -50.31
N THR A 127 11.48 19.12 -50.02
CA THR A 127 11.93 20.48 -49.63
C THR A 127 11.09 21.46 -48.76
N ARG A 128 11.84 22.12 -47.85
CA ARG A 128 11.79 23.56 -47.44
C ARG A 128 10.70 24.01 -46.45
N LYS A 129 11.06 24.16 -45.17
CA LYS A 129 11.43 25.43 -44.49
C LYS A 129 11.37 25.29 -42.97
N VAL A 130 12.37 25.89 -42.32
CA VAL A 130 12.52 26.07 -40.88
C VAL A 130 11.36 26.88 -40.30
N SER A 131 10.78 26.42 -39.20
CA SER A 131 10.37 27.31 -38.10
C SER A 131 10.44 26.54 -36.78
N VAL A 132 11.43 26.90 -35.97
CA VAL A 132 11.50 26.56 -34.55
C VAL A 132 10.59 27.55 -33.85
N ASN A 133 9.39 27.12 -33.43
CA ASN A 133 8.58 27.95 -32.54
C ASN A 133 8.88 27.57 -31.09
N ARG A 134 9.88 28.25 -30.54
CA ARG A 134 10.18 28.29 -29.11
C ARG A 134 9.41 29.48 -28.52
N SER A 135 8.19 29.25 -28.02
CA SER A 135 7.52 30.24 -27.16
C SER A 135 7.65 29.82 -25.70
N ARG A 136 8.44 30.61 -24.97
CA ARG A 136 8.57 30.60 -23.52
C ARG A 136 7.30 31.11 -22.84
N ILE A 137 7.05 30.55 -21.65
CA ILE A 137 6.64 31.22 -20.40
C ILE A 137 5.15 31.52 -20.12
N SER A 138 4.84 31.33 -18.82
CA SER A 138 3.77 31.91 -17.99
C SER A 138 2.44 31.13 -17.98
N LYS A 139 1.80 30.77 -16.86
CA LYS A 139 1.87 31.23 -15.45
C LYS A 139 1.27 30.15 -14.54
N LYS A 140 1.70 30.20 -13.26
CA LYS A 140 1.04 29.71 -12.04
C LYS A 140 -0.50 29.67 -12.14
N GLY A 141 -1.09 28.55 -11.70
CA GLY A 141 -2.54 28.40 -11.48
C GLY A 141 -2.79 27.57 -10.22
N GLN A 142 -2.95 28.29 -9.10
CA GLN A 142 -3.57 27.96 -7.81
C GLN A 142 -4.11 26.53 -7.58
N LEU A 143 -3.54 25.88 -6.55
CA LEU A 143 -4.17 24.79 -5.82
C LEU A 143 -5.34 25.34 -4.99
N VAL A 144 -6.55 24.87 -5.28
CA VAL A 144 -7.74 25.13 -4.45
C VAL A 144 -7.78 24.06 -3.36
N ILE A 145 -7.31 24.38 -2.17
CA ILE A 145 -7.44 23.52 -0.98
C ILE A 145 -8.82 23.80 -0.39
N SER A 146 -9.84 23.03 -0.79
CA SER A 146 -11.12 23.03 -0.07
C SER A 146 -10.96 22.18 1.19
N GLY A 147 -10.63 22.84 2.30
CA GLY A 147 -10.60 22.22 3.63
C GLY A 147 -12.00 21.83 4.07
N ILE A 148 -12.19 20.54 4.39
CA ILE A 148 -13.34 20.08 5.18
C ILE A 148 -12.91 20.12 6.64
N LEU A 149 -13.45 21.09 7.39
CA LEU A 149 -13.42 21.12 8.85
C LEU A 149 -14.46 20.11 9.37
N VAL A 150 -14.03 18.95 9.86
CA VAL A 150 -14.90 18.10 10.68
C VAL A 150 -14.67 18.48 12.14
N ALA A 151 -15.65 19.16 12.72
CA ALA A 151 -15.69 19.49 14.13
C ALA A 151 -15.88 18.19 14.95
N VAL A 152 -14.92 17.91 15.83
CA VAL A 152 -15.02 16.84 16.84
C VAL A 152 -15.87 17.39 17.99
N ALA A 153 -17.13 16.94 18.10
CA ALA A 153 -17.93 17.15 19.29
C ALA A 153 -17.44 16.21 20.39
N ALA A 154 -16.67 16.76 21.34
CA ALA A 154 -16.29 16.08 22.57
C ALA A 154 -17.53 16.02 23.50
N ALA A 155 -18.11 14.84 23.66
CA ALA A 155 -19.07 14.55 24.73
C ALA A 155 -18.37 13.79 25.84
N ALA A 156 -17.70 14.50 26.74
CA ALA A 156 -17.18 13.95 28.00
C ALA A 156 -16.89 15.06 29.03
N VAL A 157 -17.92 15.49 29.76
CA VAL A 157 -17.84 16.05 31.13
C VAL A 157 -19.18 15.69 31.77
N VAL A 158 -19.35 14.56 32.46
CA VAL A 158 -18.93 14.25 33.84
C VAL A 158 -18.81 15.50 34.72
N TYR A 159 -19.95 15.92 35.27
CA TYR A 159 -20.05 16.66 36.53
C TYR A 159 -21.41 16.22 37.12
N LEU A 160 -21.52 15.28 38.07
CA LEU A 160 -21.04 15.29 39.46
C LEU A 160 -21.35 16.60 40.19
N MET A 161 -22.51 16.67 40.84
CA MET A 161 -22.75 17.27 42.17
C MET A 161 -24.23 16.98 42.50
N LYS A 162 -24.54 15.99 43.35
CA LYS A 162 -24.52 16.08 44.82
C LYS A 162 -25.73 16.86 45.36
N GLU A 163 -26.84 16.15 45.57
CA GLU A 163 -27.62 16.06 46.82
C GLU A 163 -28.58 14.87 46.75
#